data_AF-A0A1Y1N5D8-F1
#
_entry.id   AF-A0A1Y1N5D8-F1
#
_cell.length_a   1.000
_cell.length_b   1.000
_cell.length_c   1.000
_cell.angle_alpha   90.00
_cell.angle_beta   90.00
_cell.angle_gamma   90.00
#
_symmetry.space_group_name_H-M   'P 1'
#
loop_
_entity.id
_entity.type
_entity.pdbx_description
1 polymer ?
#
loop_
_entity_poly.entity_id
_entity_poly.type
_entity_poly.pdbx_seq_one_letter_code
_entity_poly.pdbx_strand_id
1 'polypeptide(L)'
;MLGVLTPSCPIRLCGIMGYDKRVNDIVYCPPTLHDTLHSTVVFFGGDVQDFTENMQLHRDNKNYLKWNLEDTAKVLHSHFPNCHVVVIRPSRIEFKTFSCYENFVPGNSCGVPEHTPTHYALHHLEKLLQSVSEKIRSNFVQRKGDTDKDTVTASEHLGKSCSQQCLQMMNLDKSNLILIGFSKGCVVLNQFLYEFHYLKTLTPDDHTMMPIVSQIEDMYWLDGGHSGQK
;
A
#
# COMPACT_ATOMS: atom_id res chain seq x y z
N MET A 1 -0.59 7.84 32.18
CA MET A 1 0.48 8.00 31.18
C MET A 1 0.43 6.80 30.27
N LEU A 2 -0.18 6.94 29.10
CA LEU A 2 -0.15 5.88 28.08
C LEU A 2 1.25 5.90 27.46
N GLY A 3 1.96 4.78 27.56
CA GLY A 3 3.33 4.65 27.07
C GLY A 3 3.40 4.97 25.59
N VAL A 4 4.35 5.82 25.21
CA VAL A 4 4.73 6.05 23.81
C VAL A 4 5.25 4.71 23.28
N LEU A 5 4.44 4.00 22.49
CA LEU A 5 4.91 2.85 21.75
C LEU A 5 6.00 3.34 20.80
N THR A 6 7.18 2.71 20.88
CA THR A 6 8.24 2.86 19.88
C THR A 6 7.65 2.76 18.48
N PRO A 7 8.04 3.62 17.52
CA PRO A 7 7.49 3.57 16.17
C PRO A 7 7.60 2.14 15.64
N SER A 8 6.46 1.55 15.29
CA SER A 8 6.42 0.19 14.78
C SER A 8 7.32 0.11 13.55
N CYS A 9 8.31 -0.78 13.60
CA CYS A 9 9.21 -0.99 12.48
C CYS A 9 8.39 -1.39 11.23
N PRO A 10 8.66 -0.79 10.05
CA PRO A 10 7.98 -1.19 8.83
C PRO A 10 8.09 -2.69 8.57
N ILE A 11 6.98 -3.30 8.15
CA ILE A 11 6.87 -4.74 7.89
C ILE A 11 6.88 -4.96 6.38
N ARG A 12 7.81 -5.78 5.89
CA ARG A 12 7.82 -6.20 4.49
C ARG A 12 6.85 -7.36 4.28
N LEU A 13 5.99 -7.21 3.30
CA LEU A 13 5.02 -8.19 2.84
C LEU A 13 5.33 -8.47 1.37
N CYS A 14 6.04 -9.56 1.10
CA CYS A 14 6.48 -9.88 -0.26
C CYS A 14 5.46 -10.76 -1.00
N GLY A 15 5.36 -10.59 -2.32
CA GLY A 15 4.51 -11.39 -3.19
C GLY A 15 3.03 -11.35 -2.84
N ILE A 16 2.53 -10.19 -2.40
CA ILE A 16 1.11 -10.03 -2.07
C ILE A 16 0.30 -10.07 -3.36
N MET A 17 -0.67 -10.96 -3.39
CA MET A 17 -1.53 -11.19 -4.55
C MET A 17 -2.52 -10.05 -4.70
N GLY A 18 -2.70 -9.60 -5.93
CA GLY A 18 -3.81 -8.73 -6.32
C GLY A 18 -4.64 -9.38 -7.41
N TYR A 19 -5.32 -8.55 -8.21
CA TYR A 19 -6.16 -9.02 -9.30
C TYR A 19 -5.36 -9.73 -10.41
N ASP A 20 -5.93 -10.78 -10.99
CA ASP A 20 -5.42 -11.51 -12.16
C ASP A 20 -3.97 -11.98 -12.02
N LYS A 21 -3.65 -12.65 -10.91
CA LYS A 21 -2.32 -13.23 -10.59
C LYS A 21 -1.18 -12.20 -10.49
N ARG A 22 -1.47 -10.90 -10.61
CA ARG A 22 -0.49 -9.84 -10.37
C ARG A 22 -0.06 -9.86 -8.91
N VAL A 23 1.22 -9.59 -8.68
CA VAL A 23 1.81 -9.57 -7.33
C VAL A 23 2.66 -8.34 -7.11
N ASN A 24 2.59 -7.77 -5.90
CA ASN A 24 3.46 -6.67 -5.48
C ASN A 24 4.10 -6.97 -4.13
N ASP A 25 5.31 -6.46 -3.95
CA ASP A 25 5.91 -6.35 -2.62
C ASP A 25 5.47 -5.05 -1.97
N ILE A 26 5.25 -5.08 -0.67
CA ILE A 26 4.66 -3.99 0.10
C ILE A 26 5.48 -3.75 1.36
N VAL A 27 5.66 -2.48 1.72
CA VAL A 27 6.10 -2.07 3.05
C VAL A 27 4.89 -1.51 3.79
N TYR A 28 4.56 -2.13 4.93
CA TYR A 28 3.39 -1.80 5.73
C TYR A 28 3.77 -1.24 7.11
N CYS A 29 3.09 -0.18 7.55
CA CYS A 29 3.14 0.30 8.93
C CYS A 29 1.71 0.35 9.52
N PRO A 30 1.48 -0.25 10.71
CA PRO A 30 0.21 -0.07 11.42
C PRO A 30 0.11 1.35 12.03
N PRO A 31 -1.11 1.85 12.29
CA PRO A 31 -1.32 3.07 13.06
C PRO A 31 -0.64 2.99 14.43
N THR A 32 -0.04 4.09 14.88
CA THR A 32 0.46 4.22 16.27
C THR A 32 -0.59 4.68 17.27
N LEU A 33 -1.61 5.38 16.79
CA LEU A 33 -2.67 5.93 17.62
C LEU A 33 -3.91 5.03 17.52
N HIS A 34 -4.49 4.68 18.66
CA HIS A 34 -5.63 3.77 18.78
C HIS A 34 -6.95 4.53 18.68
N ASP A 35 -7.18 5.22 17.57
CA ASP A 35 -8.52 5.70 17.22
C ASP A 35 -9.38 4.54 16.68
N THR A 36 -10.69 4.66 16.75
CA THR A 36 -11.66 3.64 16.29
C THR A 36 -11.86 3.61 14.79
N LEU A 37 -11.49 4.69 14.09
CA LEU A 37 -11.56 4.83 12.64
C LEU A 37 -10.15 5.10 12.11
N HIS A 38 -9.62 4.15 11.33
CA HIS A 38 -8.34 4.29 10.66
C HIS A 38 -8.55 4.46 9.17
N SER A 39 -7.84 5.39 8.57
CA SER A 39 -7.68 5.51 7.12
C SER A 39 -6.46 4.72 6.66
N THR A 40 -6.37 4.43 5.36
CA THR A 40 -5.20 3.81 4.74
C THR A 40 -4.56 4.77 3.74
N VAL A 41 -3.29 5.10 4.00
CA VAL A 41 -2.43 5.82 3.06
C VAL A 41 -1.76 4.80 2.15
N VAL A 42 -2.01 4.89 0.85
CA VAL A 42 -1.35 4.08 -0.17
C VAL A 42 -0.37 4.96 -0.93
N PHE A 43 0.89 4.55 -0.96
CA PHE A 43 1.97 5.32 -1.58
C PHE A 43 2.64 4.56 -2.72
N PHE A 44 2.79 5.24 -3.85
CA PHE A 44 3.55 4.82 -5.02
C PHE A 44 4.76 5.74 -5.18
N GLY A 45 5.97 5.17 -5.08
CA GLY A 45 7.24 5.89 -5.14
C GLY A 45 7.79 6.15 -6.54
N GLY A 46 8.98 6.76 -6.58
CA GLY A 46 9.72 7.08 -7.79
C GLY A 46 10.83 6.10 -8.13
N ASP A 47 11.45 6.29 -9.31
CA ASP A 47 12.51 5.48 -9.90
C ASP A 47 13.59 4.98 -8.91
N VAL A 48 14.18 5.89 -8.14
CA VAL A 48 15.32 5.59 -7.26
C VAL A 48 14.95 4.70 -6.06
N GLN A 49 13.67 4.64 -5.68
CA GLN A 49 13.22 4.03 -4.43
C GLN A 49 13.07 2.51 -4.58
N ASP A 50 13.83 1.77 -3.79
CA ASP A 50 13.70 0.32 -3.66
C ASP A 50 13.99 -0.09 -2.20
N PHE A 51 13.99 -1.38 -1.91
CA PHE A 51 14.48 -1.92 -0.66
C PHE A 51 15.91 -1.48 -0.39
N THR A 52 16.19 -1.23 0.90
CA THR A 52 17.47 -0.71 1.38
C THR A 52 18.67 -1.44 0.78
N GLU A 53 18.67 -2.77 0.77
CA GLU A 53 19.76 -3.61 0.24
C GLU A 53 19.96 -3.46 -1.27
N ASN A 54 18.88 -3.31 -2.04
CA ASN A 54 18.96 -3.13 -3.48
C ASN A 54 19.58 -1.77 -3.80
N MET A 55 19.18 -0.73 -3.06
CA MET A 55 19.74 0.61 -3.19
C MET A 55 21.22 0.65 -2.76
N GLN A 56 21.62 -0.05 -1.70
CA GLN A 56 23.01 -0.12 -1.23
C GLN A 56 23.97 -0.68 -2.29
N LEU A 57 23.52 -1.69 -3.02
CA LEU A 57 24.30 -2.34 -4.08
C LEU A 57 24.37 -1.51 -5.37
N HIS A 58 23.53 -0.48 -5.51
CA HIS A 58 23.51 0.37 -6.70
C HIS A 58 24.63 1.42 -6.65
N ARG A 59 25.25 1.69 -7.81
CA ARG A 59 26.33 2.69 -7.92
C ARG A 59 25.91 4.08 -7.44
N ASP A 60 24.73 4.53 -7.89
CA ASP A 60 24.23 5.88 -7.63
C ASP A 60 23.16 5.94 -6.52
N ASN A 61 22.15 5.05 -6.55
CA ASN A 61 21.03 5.05 -5.60
C ASN A 61 21.45 4.88 -4.12
N LYS A 62 22.63 4.30 -3.85
CA LYS A 62 23.19 4.22 -2.49
C LYS A 62 23.40 5.58 -1.81
N ASN A 63 23.47 6.66 -2.59
CA ASN A 63 23.59 8.02 -2.04
C ASN A 63 22.24 8.55 -1.51
N TYR A 64 21.13 7.86 -1.81
CA TYR A 64 19.77 8.23 -1.44
C TYR A 64 19.12 7.25 -0.46
N LEU A 65 19.92 6.48 0.29
CA LEU A 65 19.41 5.42 1.17
C LEU A 65 18.34 5.87 2.15
N LYS A 66 18.39 7.12 2.64
CA LYS A 66 17.35 7.68 3.54
C LYS A 66 15.95 7.75 2.91
N TRP A 67 15.83 7.52 1.60
CA TRP A 67 14.60 7.52 0.82
C TRP A 67 14.22 6.13 0.31
N ASN A 68 14.80 5.07 0.87
CA ASN A 68 14.36 3.68 0.62
C ASN A 68 12.87 3.50 1.01
N LEU A 69 12.28 2.38 0.61
CA LEU A 69 10.86 2.12 0.85
C LEU A 69 10.50 2.09 2.35
N GLU A 70 11.37 1.54 3.21
CA GLU A 70 11.16 1.48 4.66
C GLU A 70 11.19 2.86 5.31
N ASP A 71 12.21 3.67 5.00
CA ASP A 71 12.38 4.99 5.58
C ASP A 71 11.32 5.97 5.04
N THR A 72 10.92 5.81 3.78
CA THR A 72 9.77 6.54 3.22
C THR A 72 8.49 6.17 3.95
N ALA A 73 8.25 4.89 4.24
CA ALA A 73 7.10 4.46 5.03
C ALA A 73 7.11 5.08 6.44
N LYS A 74 8.27 5.19 7.09
CA LYS A 74 8.40 5.88 8.39
C LYS A 74 8.09 7.37 8.30
N VAL A 75 8.54 8.05 7.25
CA VAL A 75 8.23 9.48 7.01
C VAL A 75 6.73 9.67 6.81
N LEU A 76 6.07 8.84 6.01
CA LEU A 76 4.61 8.90 5.84
C LEU A 76 3.90 8.64 7.17
N HIS A 77 4.30 7.58 7.87
CA HIS A 77 3.72 7.21 9.15
C HIS A 77 3.85 8.31 10.21
N SER A 78 4.94 9.11 10.22
CA SER A 78 5.06 10.24 11.16
C SER A 78 4.09 11.39 10.88
N HIS A 79 3.64 11.55 9.63
CA HIS A 79 2.65 12.56 9.23
C HIS A 79 1.21 12.04 9.31
N PHE A 80 1.02 10.72 9.20
CA PHE A 80 -0.28 10.05 9.29
C PHE A 80 -0.33 9.03 10.44
N PRO A 81 -0.15 9.44 11.71
CA PRO A 81 0.01 8.52 12.85
C PRO A 81 -1.24 7.69 13.20
N ASN A 82 -2.41 8.12 12.72
CA ASN A 82 -3.71 7.44 12.85
C ASN A 82 -4.01 6.49 11.68
N CYS A 83 -3.15 6.41 10.66
CA CYS A 83 -3.43 5.67 9.43
C CYS A 83 -2.60 4.40 9.31
N HIS A 84 -3.14 3.42 8.60
CA HIS A 84 -2.35 2.37 8.00
C HIS A 84 -1.52 2.97 6.86
N VAL A 85 -0.23 2.65 6.76
CA VAL A 85 0.60 3.08 5.64
C VAL A 85 0.98 1.86 4.81
N VAL A 86 0.68 1.90 3.52
CA VAL A 86 0.94 0.86 2.53
C VAL A 86 1.79 1.47 1.40
N VAL A 87 3.10 1.23 1.45
CA VAL A 87 4.02 1.61 0.36
C VAL A 87 4.11 0.44 -0.62
N ILE A 88 3.66 0.67 -1.86
CA ILE A 88 3.65 -0.35 -2.92
C ILE A 88 4.92 -0.22 -3.76
N ARG A 89 5.72 -1.28 -3.75
CA ARG A 89 6.88 -1.40 -4.62
C ARG A 89 6.42 -1.62 -6.07
N PRO A 90 7.08 -0.99 -7.07
CA PRO A 90 6.88 -1.34 -8.48
C PRO A 90 7.04 -2.84 -8.72
N SER A 91 6.28 -3.41 -9.66
CA SER A 91 6.36 -4.84 -9.97
C SER A 91 7.70 -5.21 -10.60
N ARG A 92 8.36 -4.25 -11.27
CA ARG A 92 9.70 -4.39 -11.81
C ARG A 92 10.49 -3.08 -11.65
N ILE A 93 11.78 -3.20 -11.39
CA ILE A 93 12.75 -2.09 -11.48
C ILE A 93 13.65 -2.35 -12.69
N GLU A 94 13.38 -1.69 -13.81
CA GLU A 94 14.14 -1.84 -15.05
C GLU A 94 15.50 -1.12 -14.96
N PHE A 95 16.56 -1.73 -15.52
CA PHE A 95 17.92 -1.19 -15.46
C PHE A 95 18.38 -0.76 -14.05
N LYS A 96 17.81 -1.40 -13.01
CA LYS A 96 18.03 -1.11 -11.58
C LYS A 96 17.69 0.32 -11.14
N THR A 97 16.94 1.07 -11.96
CA THR A 97 16.58 2.46 -11.69
C THR A 97 15.16 2.80 -12.10
N PHE A 98 14.61 2.28 -13.20
CA PHE A 98 13.29 2.72 -13.65
C PHE A 98 12.18 1.91 -12.99
N SER A 99 11.29 2.60 -12.29
CA SER A 99 10.12 2.01 -11.66
C SER A 99 9.06 1.67 -12.69
N CYS A 100 8.76 0.39 -12.85
CA CYS A 100 7.70 -0.10 -13.73
C CYS A 100 6.50 -0.58 -12.92
N TYR A 101 5.40 0.18 -12.98
CA TYR A 101 4.14 -0.11 -12.31
C TYR A 101 3.18 -0.91 -13.21
N GLU A 102 3.68 -1.92 -13.92
CA GLU A 102 2.92 -2.66 -14.95
C GLU A 102 1.66 -3.35 -14.43
N ASN A 103 1.63 -3.70 -13.14
CA ASN A 103 0.45 -4.27 -12.51
C ASN A 103 -0.70 -3.26 -12.39
N PHE A 104 -0.40 -1.96 -12.49
CA PHE A 104 -1.38 -0.88 -12.38
C PHE A 104 -1.54 -0.12 -13.70
N VAL A 105 -0.48 0.05 -14.49
CA VAL A 105 -0.52 0.82 -15.73
C VAL A 105 0.24 0.06 -16.81
N PRO A 106 -0.36 -0.19 -17.99
CA PRO A 106 0.41 -0.70 -19.13
C PRO A 106 1.59 0.23 -19.42
N GLY A 107 2.68 -0.31 -19.94
CA GLY A 107 3.84 0.52 -20.25
C GLY A 107 4.87 -0.23 -21.07
N ASN A 108 5.85 0.52 -21.57
CA ASN A 108 6.99 -0.07 -22.26
C ASN A 108 8.06 -0.53 -21.26
N SER A 109 9.14 -1.12 -21.79
CA SER A 109 10.24 -1.63 -20.97
C SER A 109 10.87 -0.58 -20.05
N CYS A 110 10.84 0.71 -20.41
CA CYS A 110 11.41 1.81 -19.64
C CYS A 110 10.45 2.44 -18.62
N GLY A 111 9.28 1.81 -18.36
CA GLY A 111 8.30 2.34 -17.42
C GLY A 111 7.56 3.59 -17.92
N VAL A 112 7.59 3.85 -19.24
CA VAL A 112 6.73 4.88 -19.83
C VAL A 112 5.30 4.34 -19.88
N PRO A 113 4.33 5.03 -19.24
CA PRO A 113 2.97 4.53 -19.17
C PRO A 113 2.26 4.65 -20.52
N GLU A 114 1.52 3.61 -20.88
CA GLU A 114 0.48 3.62 -21.90
C GLU A 114 -0.87 3.59 -21.17
N HIS A 115 -1.47 4.76 -20.98
CA HIS A 115 -2.76 4.86 -20.32
C HIS A 115 -3.88 4.33 -21.20
N THR A 116 -4.69 3.43 -20.64
CA THR A 116 -5.84 2.83 -21.31
C THR A 116 -7.12 3.16 -20.54
N PRO A 117 -8.32 3.05 -21.15
CA PRO A 117 -9.57 3.26 -20.43
C PRO A 117 -9.70 2.37 -19.18
N THR A 118 -9.20 1.14 -19.25
CA THR A 118 -9.08 0.27 -18.08
C THR A 118 -7.90 -0.67 -18.20
N HIS A 119 -7.20 -0.88 -17.09
CA HIS A 119 -6.22 -1.95 -16.88
C HIS A 119 -6.54 -2.76 -15.61
N TYR A 120 -7.77 -2.61 -15.10
CA TYR A 120 -8.21 -3.16 -13.81
C TYR A 120 -7.28 -2.74 -12.66
N ALA A 121 -6.75 -1.52 -12.70
CA ALA A 121 -5.84 -0.98 -11.71
C ALA A 121 -6.56 -0.79 -10.36
N LEU A 122 -7.79 -0.28 -10.38
CA LEU A 122 -8.62 -0.14 -9.17
C LEU A 122 -8.99 -1.51 -8.58
N HIS A 123 -9.33 -2.47 -9.43
CA HIS A 123 -9.58 -3.85 -8.98
C HIS A 123 -8.32 -4.48 -8.39
N HIS A 124 -7.16 -4.24 -9.01
CA HIS A 124 -5.89 -4.70 -8.50
C HIS A 124 -5.59 -4.10 -7.12
N LEU A 125 -5.81 -2.78 -6.94
CA LEU A 125 -5.67 -2.12 -5.64
C LEU A 125 -6.57 -2.75 -4.56
N GLU A 126 -7.86 -2.93 -4.86
CA GLU A 126 -8.82 -3.53 -3.92
C GLU A 126 -8.36 -4.92 -3.46
N LYS A 127 -8.02 -5.81 -4.41
CA LYS A 127 -7.57 -7.18 -4.12
C LYS A 127 -6.26 -7.20 -3.34
N LEU A 128 -5.37 -6.26 -3.64
CA LEU A 128 -4.09 -6.12 -2.96
C LEU A 128 -4.30 -5.71 -1.50
N LEU A 129 -5.15 -4.72 -1.21
CA LEU A 129 -5.48 -4.30 0.15
C LEU A 129 -6.19 -5.39 0.95
N GLN A 130 -7.07 -6.17 0.32
CA GLN A 130 -7.68 -7.37 0.93
C GLN A 130 -6.60 -8.39 1.33
N SER A 131 -5.66 -8.69 0.43
CA SER A 131 -4.58 -9.65 0.69
C SER A 131 -3.59 -9.16 1.76
N VAL A 132 -3.30 -7.85 1.81
CA VAL A 132 -2.53 -7.25 2.92
C VAL A 132 -3.24 -7.43 4.25
N SER A 133 -4.53 -7.12 4.30
CA SER A 133 -5.38 -7.25 5.49
C SER A 133 -5.35 -8.69 6.04
N GLU A 134 -5.50 -9.69 5.16
CA GLU A 134 -5.41 -11.11 5.50
C GLU A 134 -4.04 -11.51 6.03
N LYS A 135 -2.97 -11.01 5.40
CA LYS A 135 -1.59 -11.31 5.82
C LYS A 135 -1.27 -10.73 7.20
N ILE A 136 -1.67 -9.49 7.47
CA ILE A 136 -1.50 -8.84 8.77
C ILE A 136 -2.26 -9.62 9.84
N ARG A 137 -3.53 -9.97 9.57
CA ARG A 137 -4.37 -10.77 10.47
C ARG A 137 -3.75 -12.12 10.81
N SER A 138 -3.24 -12.82 9.81
CA SER A 138 -2.56 -14.11 10.01
C SER A 138 -1.32 -13.97 10.90
N ASN A 139 -0.50 -12.94 10.66
CA ASN A 139 0.68 -12.66 11.47
C ASN A 139 0.31 -12.28 12.92
N PHE A 140 -0.81 -11.58 13.13
CA PHE A 140 -1.31 -11.20 14.45
C PHE A 140 -1.77 -12.43 15.26
N VAL A 141 -2.52 -13.35 14.63
CA VAL A 141 -2.99 -14.58 15.27
C VAL A 141 -1.82 -15.49 15.65
N GLN A 142 -0.81 -15.62 14.79
CA GLN A 142 0.40 -16.40 15.10
C GLN A 142 1.14 -15.88 16.34
N ARG A 143 1.32 -14.56 16.46
CA ARG A 143 1.98 -13.96 17.65
C ARG A 143 1.21 -14.23 18.94
N LYS A 144 -0.12 -14.23 18.90
CA LYS A 144 -0.93 -14.52 20.10
C LYS A 144 -0.82 -15.99 20.53
N GLY A 145 -0.79 -16.92 19.57
CA GLY A 145 -0.66 -18.36 19.84
C GLY A 145 0.68 -18.77 20.48
N ASP A 146 1.76 -18.02 20.22
CA ASP A 146 3.06 -18.23 20.89
C ASP A 146 3.12 -17.62 22.29
N THR A 147 2.29 -16.59 22.58
CA THR A 147 2.29 -15.90 23.89
C THR A 147 1.38 -16.58 24.92
N ASP A 148 0.31 -17.27 24.48
CA ASP A 148 -0.67 -17.94 25.36
C ASP A 148 -0.25 -19.37 25.80
N LYS A 149 0.94 -19.86 25.43
CA LYS A 149 1.43 -21.18 25.90
C LYS A 149 1.85 -21.21 27.38
N ASP A 150 2.03 -20.05 28.02
CA ASP A 150 2.54 -19.95 29.39
C ASP A 150 1.51 -19.47 30.43
N THR A 151 0.22 -19.35 30.11
CA THR A 151 -0.77 -18.92 31.12
C THR A 151 -2.16 -19.53 30.92
N VAL A 152 -2.35 -20.72 31.48
CA VAL A 152 -3.69 -21.27 31.72
C VAL A 152 -4.26 -20.57 32.95
N THR A 153 -5.22 -19.66 32.78
CA THR A 153 -6.52 -19.62 33.51
C THR A 153 -7.37 -18.36 33.20
N ALA A 154 -8.62 -18.62 32.80
CA ALA A 154 -9.83 -17.82 33.01
C ALA A 154 -9.87 -16.33 32.59
N SER A 155 -10.20 -16.04 31.31
CA SER A 155 -10.98 -14.84 30.92
C SER A 155 -11.53 -14.96 29.48
N GLU A 156 -12.48 -15.86 29.24
CA GLU A 156 -12.96 -16.16 27.87
C GLU A 156 -14.11 -15.26 27.36
N HIS A 157 -14.64 -14.35 28.18
CA HIS A 157 -15.80 -13.53 27.76
C HIS A 157 -15.51 -12.06 27.48
N LEU A 158 -14.50 -11.43 28.10
CA LEU A 158 -14.16 -10.02 27.82
C LEU A 158 -13.14 -9.85 26.68
N GLY A 159 -12.33 -10.88 26.41
CA GLY A 159 -11.30 -10.85 25.35
C GLY A 159 -11.81 -11.08 23.92
N LYS A 160 -13.02 -11.64 23.73
CA LYS A 160 -13.58 -11.93 22.39
C LYS A 160 -14.00 -10.66 21.65
N SER A 161 -14.66 -9.72 22.33
CA SER A 161 -15.15 -8.45 21.75
C SER A 161 -14.03 -7.53 21.27
N CYS A 162 -12.99 -7.29 22.10
CA CYS A 162 -11.85 -6.45 21.73
C CYS A 162 -11.05 -7.05 20.56
N SER A 163 -10.97 -8.39 20.50
CA SER A 163 -10.25 -9.07 19.42
C SER A 163 -10.96 -8.98 18.07
N GLN A 164 -12.30 -9.12 18.03
CA GLN A 164 -13.07 -8.93 16.80
C GLN A 164 -13.02 -7.50 16.30
N GLN A 165 -13.12 -6.51 17.18
CA GLN A 165 -13.06 -5.09 16.80
C GLN A 165 -11.69 -4.71 16.23
N CYS A 166 -10.60 -5.18 16.85
CA CYS A 166 -9.23 -4.99 16.34
C CYS A 166 -9.03 -5.66 14.97
N LEU A 167 -9.60 -6.85 14.75
CA LEU A 167 -9.52 -7.55 13.45
C LEU A 167 -10.35 -6.88 12.34
N GLN A 168 -11.42 -6.19 12.71
CA GLN A 168 -12.31 -5.48 11.80
C GLN A 168 -11.72 -4.11 11.40
N MET A 169 -10.93 -3.50 12.29
CA MET A 169 -10.08 -2.33 12.02
C MET A 169 -8.94 -2.61 11.02
N MET A 170 -8.69 -3.87 10.65
CA MET A 170 -7.64 -4.26 9.70
C MET A 170 -8.16 -4.52 8.28
N ASN A 171 -9.38 -4.09 7.91
CA ASN A 171 -9.89 -4.23 6.54
C ASN A 171 -9.56 -2.98 5.73
N LEU A 172 -8.34 -2.95 5.18
CA LEU A 172 -7.79 -1.76 4.52
C LEU A 172 -8.60 -1.34 3.28
N ASP A 173 -9.19 -2.30 2.57
CA ASP A 173 -10.04 -2.07 1.38
C ASP A 173 -11.38 -1.38 1.70
N LYS A 174 -11.79 -1.36 2.98
CA LYS A 174 -13.03 -0.77 3.47
C LYS A 174 -12.80 0.49 4.33
N SER A 175 -11.57 0.97 4.37
CA SER A 175 -11.19 2.19 5.07
C SER A 175 -11.09 3.35 4.08
N ASN A 176 -11.26 4.58 4.57
CA ASN A 176 -10.96 5.77 3.76
C ASN A 176 -9.53 5.69 3.22
N LEU A 177 -9.37 5.95 1.93
CA LEU A 177 -8.11 5.83 1.21
C LEU A 177 -7.55 7.21 0.88
N ILE A 178 -6.28 7.37 1.21
CA ILE A 178 -5.46 8.50 0.77
C ILE A 178 -4.43 7.95 -0.19
N LEU A 179 -4.50 8.35 -1.46
CA LEU A 179 -3.59 7.87 -2.50
C LEU A 179 -2.51 8.90 -2.77
N ILE A 180 -1.25 8.49 -2.75
CA ILE A 180 -0.11 9.38 -2.97
C ILE A 180 0.78 8.78 -4.05
N GLY A 181 0.98 9.54 -5.12
CA GLY A 181 1.96 9.25 -6.16
C GLY A 181 3.11 10.23 -6.05
N PHE A 182 4.34 9.73 -6.01
CA PHE A 182 5.55 10.55 -6.07
C PHE A 182 6.36 10.21 -7.32
N SER A 183 6.79 11.22 -8.07
CA SER A 183 7.62 11.05 -9.27
C SER A 183 7.00 10.06 -10.27
N LYS A 184 7.55 8.85 -10.44
CA LYS A 184 6.95 7.81 -11.29
C LYS A 184 5.67 7.23 -10.74
N GLY A 185 5.45 7.18 -9.44
CA GLY A 185 4.21 6.69 -8.84
C GLY A 185 2.98 7.48 -9.30
N CYS A 186 3.16 8.73 -9.74
CA CYS A 186 2.08 9.55 -10.31
C CYS A 186 1.42 8.91 -11.54
N VAL A 187 2.12 8.06 -12.30
CA VAL A 187 1.50 7.37 -13.45
C VAL A 187 0.39 6.42 -13.01
N VAL A 188 0.51 5.82 -11.82
CA VAL A 188 -0.56 4.96 -11.27
C VAL A 188 -1.81 5.77 -11.00
N LEU A 189 -1.65 6.94 -10.36
CA LEU A 189 -2.79 7.83 -10.10
C LEU A 189 -3.43 8.34 -11.39
N ASN A 190 -2.62 8.63 -12.42
CA ASN A 190 -3.14 9.00 -13.73
C ASN A 190 -4.01 7.87 -14.31
N GLN A 191 -3.56 6.62 -14.22
CA GLN A 191 -4.36 5.47 -14.68
C GLN A 191 -5.68 5.34 -13.93
N PHE A 192 -5.72 5.64 -12.63
CA PHE A 192 -6.99 5.69 -11.90
C PHE A 192 -7.95 6.75 -12.45
N LEU A 193 -7.46 7.90 -12.91
CA LEU A 193 -8.30 8.91 -13.57
C LEU A 193 -8.94 8.39 -14.87
N TYR A 194 -8.19 7.64 -15.68
CA TYR A 194 -8.74 6.98 -16.87
C TYR A 194 -9.82 5.95 -16.49
N GLU A 195 -9.58 5.16 -15.44
CA GLU A 195 -10.55 4.18 -14.97
C GLU A 195 -11.81 4.83 -14.36
N PHE A 196 -11.67 5.94 -13.62
CA PHE A 196 -12.83 6.70 -13.16
C PHE A 196 -13.67 7.21 -14.33
N HIS A 197 -13.01 7.70 -15.39
CA HIS A 197 -13.71 8.12 -16.60
C HIS A 197 -14.42 6.94 -17.27
N TYR A 198 -13.74 5.80 -17.42
CA TYR A 198 -14.32 4.58 -17.99
C TYR A 198 -15.55 4.12 -17.20
N LEU A 199 -15.43 3.98 -15.88
CA LEU A 199 -16.54 3.57 -15.00
C LEU A 199 -17.73 4.52 -15.10
N LYS A 200 -17.47 5.84 -15.11
CA LYS A 200 -18.53 6.84 -15.13
C LYS A 200 -19.23 6.96 -16.49
N THR A 201 -18.52 6.74 -17.59
CA THR A 201 -19.01 7.10 -18.94
C THR A 201 -19.23 5.91 -19.87
N LEU A 202 -18.37 4.89 -19.80
CA LEU A 202 -18.38 3.75 -20.71
C LEU A 202 -19.07 2.54 -20.08
N THR A 203 -19.07 2.42 -18.76
CA THR A 203 -19.76 1.34 -18.02
C THR A 203 -20.56 1.85 -16.82
N PRO A 204 -21.50 2.81 -16.98
CA PRO A 204 -22.19 3.45 -15.87
C PRO A 204 -23.06 2.50 -15.03
N ASP A 205 -23.50 1.39 -15.61
CA ASP A 205 -24.30 0.36 -14.93
C ASP A 205 -23.43 -0.71 -14.23
N ASP A 206 -22.10 -0.68 -14.42
CA ASP A 206 -21.16 -1.57 -13.74
C ASP A 206 -20.71 -0.95 -12.42
N HIS A 207 -21.27 -1.47 -11.32
CA HIS A 207 -20.94 -1.02 -9.97
C HIS A 207 -19.87 -1.86 -9.28
N THR A 208 -19.22 -2.80 -9.97
CA THR A 208 -18.26 -3.73 -9.35
C THR A 208 -17.11 -3.00 -8.64
N MET A 209 -16.63 -1.89 -9.21
CA MET A 209 -15.54 -1.08 -8.64
C MET A 209 -16.01 0.04 -7.71
N MET A 210 -17.31 0.27 -7.58
CA MET A 210 -17.84 1.34 -6.73
C MET A 210 -17.44 1.22 -5.25
N PRO A 211 -17.33 0.02 -4.64
CA PRO A 211 -16.87 -0.13 -3.27
C PRO A 211 -15.52 0.55 -3.04
N ILE A 212 -14.47 0.17 -3.78
CA ILE A 212 -13.13 0.75 -3.63
C ILE A 212 -13.08 2.22 -4.04
N VAL A 213 -13.77 2.60 -5.13
CA VAL A 213 -13.80 4.00 -5.61
C VAL A 213 -14.41 4.92 -4.56
N SER A 214 -15.48 4.48 -3.88
CA SER A 214 -16.15 5.27 -2.84
C SER A 214 -15.30 5.47 -1.58
N GLN A 215 -14.26 4.67 -1.39
CA GLN A 215 -13.34 4.83 -0.26
C GLN A 215 -12.26 5.88 -0.52
N ILE A 216 -11.99 6.26 -1.77
CA ILE A 216 -10.93 7.22 -2.11
C ILE A 216 -11.36 8.63 -1.71
N GLU A 217 -10.75 9.15 -0.65
CA GLU A 217 -11.04 10.47 -0.07
C GLU A 217 -10.13 11.53 -0.69
N ASP A 218 -8.83 11.24 -0.75
CA ASP A 218 -7.83 12.17 -1.25
C ASP A 218 -6.85 11.51 -2.23
N MET A 219 -6.36 12.31 -3.17
CA MET A 219 -5.29 11.93 -4.09
C MET A 219 -4.24 13.05 -4.19
N TYR A 220 -2.97 12.71 -4.00
CA TYR A 220 -1.84 13.64 -4.02
C TYR A 220 -0.83 13.26 -5.10
N TRP A 221 -0.52 14.21 -5.99
CA TRP A 221 0.57 14.12 -6.96
C TRP A 221 1.76 14.93 -6.46
N LEU A 222 2.84 14.26 -6.11
CA LEU A 222 4.06 14.86 -5.59
C LEU A 222 5.15 14.79 -6.65
N ASP A 223 5.62 15.94 -7.12
CA ASP A 223 6.72 16.05 -8.09
C ASP A 223 6.52 15.12 -9.30
N GLY A 224 5.36 15.24 -9.97
CA GLY A 224 5.00 14.44 -11.15
C GLY A 224 6.07 14.55 -12.23
N GLY A 225 6.90 13.51 -12.33
CA GLY A 225 8.08 13.50 -13.18
C GLY A 225 7.75 13.38 -14.67
N HIS A 226 8.75 13.66 -15.50
CA HIS A 226 8.66 13.59 -16.96
C HIS A 226 8.41 12.17 -17.46
N SER A 227 7.51 11.97 -18.43
CA SER A 227 7.14 10.67 -19.01
C SER A 227 8.20 10.05 -19.94
N GLY A 228 9.45 10.51 -19.87
CA GLY A 228 10.58 9.90 -20.59
C GLY A 228 10.65 10.21 -22.09
N GLN A 229 9.80 11.10 -22.63
CA GLN A 229 9.94 11.53 -24.02
C GLN A 229 10.87 12.76 -24.12
N LYS A 230 12.04 12.60 -24.73
CA LYS A 230 12.75 13.72 -25.37
C LYS A 230 12.39 13.75 -26.85
#